data_AF-A0A7C4SMJ3-F1
#
_entry.id   AF-A0A7C4SMJ3-F1
#
_cell.length_a   1.000
_cell.length_b   1.000
_cell.length_c   1.000
_cell.angle_alpha   90.00
_cell.angle_beta   90.00
_cell.angle_gamma   90.00
#
_symmetry.space_group_name_H-M   'P 1'
#
loop_
_entity.id
_entity.type
_entity.pdbx_description
1 polymer ?
#
loop_
_entity_poly.entity_id
_entity_poly.type
_entity_poly.pdbx_seq_one_letter_code
_entity_poly.pdbx_strand_id
1 'polypeptide(L)'
;MVAIPIAERTWRKDCSKVLADMNSWLRILLEKADTQASVEFNDDGWFVVKGEGTKFTLSLLNNICYYPVSVGQGEEKTSKVSGLDSSKTIHVIYPDEDGRTSTVTIPVKELMARLRVRKIGRGEFIRTFGIVERLPISILPMRGTISDLSVNFFIDFIRGGLDIVLALDLTPIEADEFMDSKEVSDNVVEMKTLTPLSYAFLVKLGVEPSSVKALLSEFAKSIGARPLMLILRWEEAASVFASKR
;
A
#
# COMPACT_ATOMS: atom_id res chain seq x y z
N MET A 1 -19.43 5.57 21.50
CA MET A 1 -18.16 6.00 20.88
C MET A 1 -18.09 5.35 19.51
N VAL A 2 -17.85 6.13 18.45
CA VAL A 2 -17.85 5.59 17.08
C VAL A 2 -16.47 5.01 16.79
N ALA A 3 -16.42 3.71 16.49
CA ALA A 3 -15.23 2.98 16.11
C ALA A 3 -15.35 2.66 14.62
N ILE A 4 -14.43 3.15 13.79
CA ILE A 4 -14.50 2.96 12.34
C ILE A 4 -13.28 2.15 11.88
N PRO A 5 -13.49 0.96 11.28
CA PRO A 5 -12.39 0.20 10.71
C PRO A 5 -11.79 0.97 9.53
N ILE A 6 -10.49 0.81 9.33
CA ILE A 6 -9.79 1.26 8.13
C ILE A 6 -9.16 0.07 7.43
N ALA A 7 -8.96 0.19 6.13
CA ALA A 7 -8.38 -0.85 5.28
C ALA A 7 -6.85 -1.00 5.47
N GLU A 8 -6.40 -1.07 6.72
CA GLU A 8 -5.01 -1.27 7.09
C GLU A 8 -4.88 -2.37 8.14
N ARG A 9 -3.90 -3.26 7.92
CA ARG A 9 -3.61 -4.42 8.75
C ARG A 9 -2.12 -4.70 8.66
N THR A 10 -1.51 -5.08 9.76
CA THR A 10 -0.09 -5.47 9.77
C THR A 10 0.09 -6.99 9.77
N TRP A 11 1.13 -7.46 9.09
CA TRP A 11 1.60 -8.86 9.16
C TRP A 11 2.85 -9.01 10.03
N ARG A 12 3.23 -7.96 10.77
CA ARG A 12 4.35 -7.99 11.69
C ARG A 12 4.03 -8.75 12.97
N LYS A 13 5.06 -9.31 13.59
CA LYS A 13 4.94 -10.00 14.88
C LYS A 13 4.93 -9.05 16.07
N ASP A 14 5.52 -7.86 15.91
CA ASP A 14 5.62 -6.82 16.93
C ASP A 14 4.45 -5.83 16.87
N CYS A 15 3.21 -6.34 16.87
CA CYS A 15 1.99 -5.54 16.72
C CYS A 15 1.89 -4.39 17.74
N SER A 16 2.38 -4.57 18.97
CA SER A 16 2.36 -3.52 20.00
C SER A 16 3.23 -2.32 19.63
N LYS A 17 4.39 -2.54 19.02
CA LYS A 17 5.25 -1.45 18.51
C LYS A 17 4.56 -0.73 17.36
N VAL A 18 4.06 -1.48 16.38
CA VAL A 18 3.32 -0.93 15.24
C VAL A 18 2.16 -0.05 15.72
N LEU A 19 1.39 -0.51 16.71
CA LEU A 19 0.28 0.25 17.27
C LEU A 19 0.73 1.52 18.02
N ALA A 20 1.82 1.43 18.78
CA ALA A 20 2.39 2.57 19.49
C ALA A 20 2.91 3.64 18.52
N ASP A 21 3.60 3.24 17.45
CA ASP A 21 4.11 4.14 16.42
C ASP A 21 2.95 4.82 15.67
N MET A 22 1.94 4.04 15.26
CA MET A 22 0.74 4.57 14.61
C MET A 22 0.01 5.60 15.48
N ASN A 23 -0.19 5.31 16.77
CA ASN A 23 -0.83 6.26 17.69
C ASN A 23 0.03 7.49 17.96
N SER A 24 1.36 7.33 18.03
CA SER A 24 2.29 8.45 18.22
C SER A 24 2.27 9.38 17.01
N TRP A 25 2.29 8.82 15.79
CA TRP A 25 2.15 9.55 14.55
C TRP A 25 0.80 10.27 14.45
N LEU A 26 -0.30 9.58 14.74
CA LEU A 26 -1.64 10.18 14.75
C LEU A 26 -1.75 11.33 15.76
N ARG A 27 -1.16 11.19 16.95
CA ARG A 27 -1.14 12.27 17.94
C ARG A 27 -0.47 13.53 17.38
N ILE A 28 0.67 13.40 16.71
CA ILE A 28 1.38 14.53 16.08
C ILE A 28 0.50 15.17 14.99
N LEU A 29 -0.15 14.35 14.16
CA LEU A 29 -1.05 14.82 13.10
C LEU A 29 -2.27 15.57 13.63
N LEU A 30 -2.84 15.11 14.74
CA LEU A 30 -4.09 15.64 15.30
C LEU A 30 -3.87 16.78 16.30
N GLU A 31 -2.65 16.96 16.83
CA GLU A 31 -2.29 17.98 17.80
C GLU A 31 -2.68 19.39 17.33
N LYS A 32 -2.43 19.71 16.04
CA LYS A 32 -2.77 21.00 15.45
C LYS A 32 -4.28 21.26 15.35
N ALA A 33 -5.09 20.20 15.37
CA ALA A 33 -6.53 20.25 15.21
C ALA A 33 -7.28 20.12 16.56
N ASP A 34 -6.57 20.12 17.69
CA ASP A 34 -7.13 19.91 19.05
C ASP A 34 -8.12 18.74 19.10
N THR A 35 -7.78 17.66 18.40
CA THR A 35 -8.66 16.53 18.16
C THR A 35 -8.05 15.27 18.77
N GLN A 36 -8.89 14.45 19.41
CA GLN A 36 -8.44 13.20 20.03
C GLN A 36 -9.02 11.98 19.32
N ALA A 37 -8.12 11.18 18.73
CA ALA A 37 -8.42 9.86 18.22
C ALA A 37 -7.21 8.93 18.40
N SER A 38 -7.48 7.63 18.47
CA SER A 38 -6.49 6.58 18.54
C SER A 38 -6.83 5.47 17.55
N VAL A 39 -5.85 4.60 17.30
CA VAL A 39 -6.03 3.35 16.57
C VAL A 39 -5.83 2.17 17.50
N GLU A 40 -6.69 1.17 17.34
CA GLU A 40 -6.61 -0.13 18.00
C GLU A 40 -6.79 -1.25 16.96
N PHE A 41 -6.47 -2.49 17.33
CA PHE A 41 -6.85 -3.65 16.52
C PHE A 41 -8.24 -4.12 16.91
N ASN A 42 -9.01 -4.59 15.92
CA ASN A 42 -10.16 -5.46 16.19
C ASN A 42 -9.76 -6.95 16.16
N ASP A 43 -10.74 -7.81 16.42
CA ASP A 43 -10.56 -9.28 16.47
C ASP A 43 -10.03 -9.87 15.15
N ASP A 44 -10.37 -9.24 14.02
CA ASP A 44 -9.92 -9.63 12.69
C ASP A 44 -8.54 -9.07 12.33
N GLY A 45 -7.95 -8.25 13.20
CA GLY A 45 -6.62 -7.66 13.05
C GLY A 45 -6.58 -6.39 12.19
N TRP A 46 -7.73 -5.81 11.84
CA TRP A 46 -7.80 -4.51 11.18
C TRP A 46 -7.58 -3.37 12.17
N PHE A 47 -6.99 -2.30 11.69
CA PHE A 47 -6.97 -1.04 12.43
C PHE A 47 -8.38 -0.44 12.53
N VAL A 48 -8.72 0.03 13.73
CA VAL A 48 -9.97 0.71 14.02
C VAL A 48 -9.65 2.04 14.69
N VAL A 49 -10.13 3.12 14.07
CA VAL A 49 -10.00 4.47 14.61
C VAL A 49 -11.13 4.70 15.63
N LYS A 50 -10.78 5.17 16.83
CA LYS A 50 -11.71 5.44 17.94
C LYS A 50 -11.47 6.84 18.51
N GLY A 51 -12.51 7.42 19.11
CA GLY A 51 -12.47 8.72 19.78
C GLY A 51 -13.50 9.71 19.24
N GLU A 52 -13.38 10.97 19.64
CA GLU A 52 -14.24 12.06 19.17
C GLU A 52 -13.82 12.52 17.77
N GLY A 53 -12.52 12.42 17.47
CA GLY A 53 -11.89 12.83 16.22
C GLY A 53 -12.01 11.88 15.04
N THR A 54 -12.77 10.80 15.14
CA THR A 54 -12.71 9.69 14.16
C THR A 54 -12.94 10.16 12.72
N LYS A 55 -13.99 10.95 12.45
CA LYS A 55 -14.30 11.42 11.09
C LYS A 55 -13.21 12.33 10.52
N PHE A 56 -12.69 13.24 11.34
CA PHE A 56 -11.59 14.13 10.94
C PHE A 56 -10.32 13.33 10.65
N THR A 57 -9.98 12.39 11.53
CA THR A 57 -8.82 11.50 11.37
C THR A 57 -8.90 10.72 10.06
N LEU A 58 -10.06 10.16 9.73
CA LEU A 58 -10.26 9.46 8.46
C LEU A 58 -10.08 10.38 7.24
N SER A 59 -10.63 11.60 7.30
CA SER A 59 -10.45 12.59 6.24
C SER A 59 -8.98 12.96 6.06
N LEU A 60 -8.23 13.11 7.15
CA LEU A 60 -6.80 13.41 7.11
C LEU A 60 -6.00 12.27 6.50
N LEU A 61 -6.25 11.03 6.94
CA LEU A 61 -5.58 9.85 6.39
C LEU A 61 -5.86 9.68 4.88
N ASN A 62 -7.10 9.90 4.45
CA ASN A 62 -7.47 9.87 3.03
C ASN A 62 -6.80 10.97 2.20
N ASN A 63 -6.42 12.10 2.80
CA ASN A 63 -5.71 13.18 2.10
C ASN A 63 -4.19 12.89 1.96
N ILE A 64 -3.63 12.11 2.88
CA ILE A 64 -2.19 11.78 2.91
C ILE A 64 -1.90 10.50 2.09
N CYS A 65 -2.81 9.53 2.11
CA CYS A 65 -2.63 8.25 1.45
C CYS A 65 -3.11 8.29 -0.01
N TYR A 66 -2.41 7.61 -0.90
CA TYR A 66 -2.86 7.40 -2.27
C TYR A 66 -4.16 6.60 -2.34
N TYR A 67 -4.25 5.50 -1.57
CA TYR A 67 -5.46 4.68 -1.49
C TYR A 67 -6.33 5.13 -0.30
N PRO A 68 -7.65 5.35 -0.50
CA PRO A 68 -8.54 5.81 0.57
C PRO A 68 -8.70 4.72 1.64
N VAL A 69 -8.42 5.03 2.89
CA VAL A 69 -8.44 4.05 3.98
C VAL A 69 -9.80 3.91 4.67
N SER A 70 -10.68 4.89 4.52
CA SER A 70 -11.98 4.90 5.17
C SER A 70 -12.92 3.82 4.62
N VAL A 71 -13.45 2.98 5.50
CA VAL A 71 -14.53 2.04 5.16
C VAL A 71 -15.86 2.81 5.20
N GLY A 72 -16.38 3.22 4.04
CA GLY A 72 -17.65 3.97 3.94
C GLY A 72 -18.33 3.85 2.57
N GLN A 73 -19.54 4.40 2.43
CA GLN A 73 -20.59 4.20 1.39
C GLN A 73 -20.21 4.38 -0.10
N GLY A 74 -18.93 4.39 -0.46
CA GLY A 74 -18.48 4.33 -1.84
C GLY A 74 -18.50 2.91 -2.39
N GLU A 75 -18.64 2.79 -3.71
CA GLU A 75 -18.45 1.52 -4.43
C GLU A 75 -17.00 1.02 -4.34
N GLU A 76 -16.06 1.93 -4.08
CA GLU A 76 -14.63 1.66 -4.02
C GLU A 76 -14.16 1.39 -2.59
N LYS A 77 -13.35 0.34 -2.42
CA LYS A 77 -12.74 -0.05 -1.14
C LYS A 77 -11.24 -0.30 -1.32
N THR A 78 -10.42 0.22 -0.42
CA THR A 78 -9.04 -0.24 -0.29
C THR A 78 -9.03 -1.64 0.33
N SER A 79 -8.13 -2.47 -0.16
CA SER A 79 -7.99 -3.88 0.21
C SER A 79 -6.52 -4.26 0.27
N LYS A 80 -6.24 -5.44 0.80
CA LYS A 80 -4.91 -6.05 0.80
C LYS A 80 -4.96 -7.37 0.05
N VAL A 81 -3.98 -7.63 -0.81
CA VAL A 81 -3.83 -8.94 -1.44
C VAL A 81 -3.56 -9.98 -0.35
N SER A 82 -4.40 -11.01 -0.25
CA SER A 82 -4.27 -12.08 0.73
C SER A 82 -3.68 -13.36 0.15
N GLY A 83 -3.73 -13.51 -1.17
CA GLY A 83 -3.22 -14.70 -1.85
C GLY A 83 -3.29 -14.58 -3.36
N LEU A 84 -2.51 -15.42 -4.04
CA LEU A 84 -2.39 -15.43 -5.49
C LEU A 84 -2.46 -16.85 -6.02
N ASP A 85 -3.50 -17.16 -6.79
CA ASP A 85 -3.37 -18.17 -7.85
C ASP A 85 -2.85 -17.43 -9.07
N SER A 86 -1.52 -17.31 -9.16
CA SER A 86 -0.81 -16.52 -10.18
C SER A 86 -1.23 -16.81 -11.63
N SER A 87 -1.89 -17.95 -11.88
CA SER A 87 -2.40 -18.35 -13.19
C SER A 87 -3.87 -17.99 -13.43
N LYS A 88 -4.63 -17.61 -12.41
CA LYS A 88 -6.08 -17.41 -12.50
C LYS A 88 -6.59 -16.18 -11.77
N THR A 89 -6.27 -16.02 -10.49
CA THR A 89 -6.98 -15.09 -9.60
C THR A 89 -6.11 -14.44 -8.54
N ILE A 90 -6.44 -13.20 -8.22
CA ILE A 90 -5.93 -12.42 -7.09
C ILE A 90 -7.01 -12.49 -6.00
N HIS A 91 -6.64 -12.93 -4.80
CA HIS A 91 -7.52 -12.89 -3.65
C HIS A 91 -7.20 -11.65 -2.83
N VAL A 92 -8.23 -10.89 -2.48
CA VAL A 92 -8.09 -9.67 -1.68
C VAL A 92 -9.03 -9.69 -0.51
N ILE A 93 -8.58 -9.08 0.59
CA ILE A 93 -9.35 -8.91 1.81
C ILE A 93 -9.49 -7.44 2.15
N TYR A 94 -10.62 -7.08 2.75
CA TYR A 94 -10.90 -5.73 3.24
C TYR A 94 -11.86 -5.81 4.44
N PRO A 95 -11.84 -4.82 5.34
CA PRO A 95 -12.84 -4.74 6.41
C PRO A 95 -14.17 -4.25 5.85
N ASP A 96 -15.27 -4.89 6.24
CA ASP A 96 -16.61 -4.36 6.06
C ASP A 96 -16.94 -3.27 7.10
N GLU A 97 -18.16 -2.73 7.04
CA GLU A 97 -18.59 -1.64 7.92
C GLU A 97 -18.65 -2.05 9.41
N ASP A 98 -18.77 -3.35 9.69
CA ASP A 98 -18.73 -3.92 11.04
C ASP A 98 -17.28 -4.27 11.47
N GLY A 99 -16.30 -4.06 10.58
CA GLY A 99 -14.89 -4.38 10.79
C GLY A 99 -14.55 -5.85 10.57
N ARG A 100 -15.47 -6.67 10.07
CA ARG A 100 -15.20 -8.07 9.74
C ARG A 100 -14.52 -8.18 8.38
N THR A 101 -13.72 -9.22 8.21
CA THR A 101 -12.97 -9.47 6.99
C THR A 101 -13.90 -9.99 5.91
N SER A 102 -14.06 -9.20 4.86
CA SER A 102 -14.66 -9.61 3.59
C SER A 102 -13.59 -9.99 2.58
N THR A 103 -13.92 -10.91 1.67
CA THR A 103 -13.01 -11.38 0.62
C THR A 103 -13.63 -11.21 -0.77
N VAL A 104 -12.81 -10.79 -1.73
CA VAL A 104 -13.17 -10.74 -3.15
C VAL A 104 -12.08 -11.46 -3.95
N THR A 105 -12.49 -12.10 -5.05
CA THR A 105 -11.57 -12.76 -5.98
C THR A 105 -11.63 -12.06 -7.32
N ILE A 106 -10.47 -11.66 -7.85
CA ILE A 106 -10.35 -10.86 -9.06
C ILE A 106 -9.57 -11.66 -10.11
N PRO A 107 -10.13 -11.91 -11.31
CA PRO A 107 -9.40 -12.60 -12.36
C PRO A 107 -8.17 -11.80 -12.82
N VAL A 108 -7.00 -12.43 -12.90
CA VAL A 108 -5.77 -11.77 -13.40
C VAL A 108 -5.98 -11.22 -14.82
N LYS A 109 -6.73 -11.97 -15.65
CA LYS A 109 -7.07 -11.58 -17.03
C LYS A 109 -7.81 -10.24 -17.08
N GLU A 110 -8.62 -9.93 -16.08
CA GLU A 110 -9.37 -8.68 -16.03
C GLU A 110 -8.44 -7.50 -15.78
N LEU A 111 -7.55 -7.59 -14.79
CA LEU A 111 -6.56 -6.56 -14.52
C LEU A 111 -5.64 -6.33 -15.73
N MET A 112 -5.16 -7.43 -16.35
CA MET A 112 -4.41 -7.35 -17.60
C MET A 112 -5.17 -6.60 -18.69
N ALA A 113 -6.47 -6.88 -18.86
CA ALA A 113 -7.29 -6.21 -19.86
C ALA A 113 -7.42 -4.71 -19.58
N ARG A 114 -7.59 -4.31 -18.32
CA ARG A 114 -7.70 -2.90 -17.91
C ARG A 114 -6.38 -2.14 -18.08
N LEU A 115 -5.25 -2.79 -17.80
CA LEU A 115 -3.92 -2.26 -18.13
C LEU A 115 -3.54 -2.42 -19.60
N ARG A 116 -4.44 -3.01 -20.42
CA ARG A 116 -4.26 -3.25 -21.86
C ARG A 116 -3.02 -4.10 -22.19
N VAL A 117 -2.68 -5.03 -21.31
CA VAL A 117 -1.59 -6.01 -21.48
C VAL A 117 -2.16 -7.32 -22.04
N ARG A 118 -1.65 -7.79 -23.18
CA ARG A 118 -2.21 -8.98 -23.88
C ARG A 118 -1.19 -10.03 -24.30
N LYS A 119 0.09 -9.68 -24.46
CA LYS A 119 1.11 -10.54 -25.10
C LYS A 119 1.93 -11.40 -24.12
N ILE A 120 1.69 -11.29 -22.81
CA ILE A 120 2.45 -12.03 -21.78
C ILE A 120 1.56 -13.00 -21.00
N GLY A 121 2.18 -13.98 -20.35
CA GLY A 121 1.49 -14.89 -19.44
C GLY A 121 1.01 -14.18 -18.17
N ARG A 122 -0.04 -14.71 -17.53
CA ARG A 122 -0.59 -14.16 -16.28
C ARG A 122 0.43 -14.13 -15.14
N GLY A 123 1.21 -15.20 -14.97
CA GLY A 123 2.25 -15.26 -13.95
C GLY A 123 3.40 -14.27 -14.20
N GLU A 124 3.74 -14.02 -15.46
CA GLU A 124 4.70 -12.98 -15.84
C GLU A 124 4.14 -11.60 -15.52
N PHE A 125 2.89 -11.33 -15.89
CA PHE A 125 2.20 -10.08 -15.56
C PHE A 125 2.20 -9.78 -14.04
N ILE A 126 1.85 -10.78 -13.21
CA ILE A 126 1.87 -10.66 -11.75
C ILE A 126 3.26 -10.27 -11.23
N ARG A 127 4.33 -10.89 -11.76
CA ARG A 127 5.71 -10.57 -11.37
C ARG A 127 6.11 -9.16 -11.81
N THR A 128 5.84 -8.81 -13.07
CA THR A 128 6.23 -7.52 -13.65
C THR A 128 5.60 -6.32 -12.93
N PHE A 129 4.33 -6.44 -12.54
CA PHE A 129 3.64 -5.40 -11.77
C PHE A 129 3.76 -5.58 -10.25
N GLY A 130 4.59 -6.54 -9.80
CA GLY A 130 4.85 -6.86 -8.39
C GLY A 130 3.59 -7.02 -7.55
N ILE A 131 2.61 -7.73 -8.10
CA ILE A 131 1.39 -8.08 -7.37
C ILE A 131 1.76 -9.22 -6.43
N VAL A 132 1.87 -8.90 -5.14
CA VAL A 132 2.29 -9.81 -4.07
C VAL A 132 1.29 -9.75 -2.92
N GLU A 133 1.31 -10.74 -2.04
CA GLU A 133 0.58 -10.65 -0.77
C GLU A 133 0.92 -9.35 -0.04
N ARG A 134 -0.07 -8.80 0.68
CA ARG A 134 -0.05 -7.55 1.44
C ARG A 134 -0.06 -6.27 0.61
N LEU A 135 0.12 -6.36 -0.72
CA LEU A 135 0.04 -5.18 -1.58
C LEU A 135 -1.33 -4.50 -1.38
N PRO A 136 -1.38 -3.20 -1.03
CA PRO A 136 -2.62 -2.47 -1.05
C PRO A 136 -3.09 -2.25 -2.47
N ILE A 137 -4.35 -2.60 -2.73
CA ILE A 137 -5.05 -2.24 -3.96
C ILE A 137 -6.47 -1.77 -3.63
N SER A 138 -6.93 -0.78 -4.36
CA SER A 138 -8.32 -0.36 -4.38
C SER A 138 -9.15 -1.20 -5.35
N ILE A 139 -10.36 -1.58 -4.94
CA ILE A 139 -11.27 -2.52 -5.62
C ILE A 139 -12.71 -2.00 -5.66
N LEU A 140 -13.53 -2.58 -6.54
CA LEU A 140 -14.98 -2.41 -6.60
C LEU A 140 -15.65 -3.74 -6.25
N PRO A 141 -15.92 -4.03 -4.96
CA PRO A 141 -16.32 -5.36 -4.51
C PRO A 141 -17.57 -5.91 -5.21
N MET A 142 -18.60 -5.09 -5.40
CA MET A 142 -19.86 -5.48 -6.06
C MET A 142 -19.67 -5.88 -7.52
N ARG A 143 -18.62 -5.38 -8.16
CA ARG A 143 -18.27 -5.69 -9.55
C ARG A 143 -17.21 -6.78 -9.67
N GLY A 144 -16.64 -7.24 -8.55
CA GLY A 144 -15.60 -8.27 -8.53
C GLY A 144 -14.30 -7.86 -9.23
N THR A 145 -13.98 -6.56 -9.25
CA THR A 145 -12.86 -6.01 -10.03
C THR A 145 -12.01 -5.03 -9.24
N ILE A 146 -10.84 -4.70 -9.77
CA ILE A 146 -9.97 -3.63 -9.26
C ILE A 146 -10.62 -2.26 -9.54
N SER A 147 -10.27 -1.19 -8.85
CA SER A 147 -10.80 0.15 -9.16
C SER A 147 -9.99 0.87 -10.24
N ASP A 148 -10.46 2.01 -10.74
CA ASP A 148 -9.64 2.85 -11.64
C ASP A 148 -8.45 3.46 -10.90
N LEU A 149 -8.55 3.70 -9.58
CA LEU A 149 -7.45 4.23 -8.78
C LEU A 149 -6.21 3.33 -8.79
N SER A 150 -6.40 2.01 -8.63
CA SER A 150 -5.31 1.03 -8.72
C SER A 150 -4.76 0.88 -10.14
N VAL A 151 -5.62 0.96 -11.16
CA VAL A 151 -5.16 0.93 -12.56
C VAL A 151 -4.32 2.16 -12.87
N ASN A 152 -4.75 3.33 -12.39
CA ASN A 152 -4.04 4.58 -12.55
C ASN A 152 -2.68 4.56 -11.84
N PHE A 153 -2.58 3.93 -10.66
CA PHE A 153 -1.30 3.76 -9.97
C PHE A 153 -0.24 3.12 -10.88
N PHE A 154 -0.59 1.99 -11.51
CA PHE A 154 0.32 1.30 -12.42
C PHE A 154 0.57 2.08 -13.72
N ILE A 155 -0.43 2.78 -14.26
CA ILE A 155 -0.26 3.64 -15.43
C ILE A 155 0.68 4.80 -15.13
N ASP A 156 0.55 5.43 -13.96
CA ASP A 156 1.35 6.56 -13.52
C ASP A 156 2.79 6.12 -13.20
N PHE A 157 2.97 4.92 -12.65
CA PHE A 157 4.29 4.28 -12.56
C PHE A 157 4.95 4.15 -13.94
N ILE A 158 4.24 3.59 -14.93
CA ILE A 158 4.76 3.45 -16.30
C ILE A 158 5.08 4.83 -16.92
N ARG A 159 4.21 5.82 -16.71
CA ARG A 159 4.40 7.18 -17.24
C ARG A 159 5.51 7.95 -16.53
N GLY A 160 5.69 7.71 -15.25
CA GLY A 160 6.73 8.33 -14.44
C GLY A 160 8.13 7.89 -14.86
N GLY A 161 8.26 6.69 -15.41
CA GLY A 161 9.52 6.21 -16.00
C GLY A 161 10.63 5.98 -14.97
N LEU A 162 10.27 5.81 -13.70
CA LEU A 162 11.19 5.58 -12.59
C LEU A 162 10.92 4.21 -11.97
N ASP A 163 11.98 3.50 -11.62
CA ASP A 163 11.88 2.28 -10.83
C ASP A 163 11.35 2.59 -9.43
N ILE A 164 10.69 1.62 -8.81
CA ILE A 164 10.12 1.75 -7.47
C ILE A 164 10.67 0.64 -6.58
N VAL A 165 11.10 1.00 -5.37
CA VAL A 165 11.19 0.04 -4.26
C VAL A 165 9.92 0.19 -3.41
N LEU A 166 9.07 -0.83 -3.41
CA LEU A 166 7.90 -0.87 -2.54
C LEU A 166 8.31 -1.44 -1.19
N ALA A 167 7.90 -0.79 -0.10
CA ALA A 167 8.03 -1.29 1.26
C ALA A 167 6.64 -1.45 1.89
N LEU A 168 6.32 -2.67 2.31
CA LEU A 168 5.05 -3.04 2.93
C LEU A 168 5.28 -3.39 4.41
N ASP A 169 4.34 -3.04 5.29
CA ASP A 169 4.43 -3.17 6.76
C ASP A 169 5.47 -2.25 7.44
N LEU A 170 5.76 -1.08 6.88
CA LEU A 170 6.60 -0.05 7.52
C LEU A 170 5.71 0.93 8.29
N THR A 171 6.03 1.34 9.52
CA THR A 171 5.24 2.38 10.21
C THR A 171 5.56 3.77 9.65
N PRO A 172 4.68 4.78 9.80
CA PRO A 172 4.98 6.14 9.37
C PRO A 172 6.24 6.73 9.99
N ILE A 173 6.48 6.45 11.28
CA ILE A 173 7.70 6.89 11.98
C ILE A 173 8.94 6.22 11.36
N GLU A 174 8.89 4.91 11.13
CA GLU A 174 9.99 4.18 10.49
C GLU A 174 10.23 4.66 9.03
N ALA A 175 9.17 5.06 8.31
CA ALA A 175 9.27 5.61 6.96
C ALA A 175 9.90 7.02 6.94
N ASP A 176 9.54 7.87 7.90
CA ASP A 176 10.14 9.19 8.07
C ASP A 176 11.64 9.04 8.41
N GLU A 177 12.00 8.13 9.32
CA GLU A 177 13.40 7.81 9.64
C GLU A 177 14.20 7.35 8.40
N PHE A 178 13.58 6.58 7.50
CA PHE A 178 14.23 6.18 6.24
C PHE A 178 14.51 7.40 5.37
N MET A 179 13.55 8.30 5.22
CA MET A 179 13.71 9.49 4.37
C MET A 179 14.67 10.53 4.96
N ASP A 180 14.79 10.59 6.28
CA ASP A 180 15.77 11.43 6.99
C ASP A 180 17.20 10.88 6.85
N SER A 181 17.37 9.60 6.47
CA SER A 181 18.68 9.05 6.13
C SER A 181 19.21 9.67 4.84
N LYS A 182 20.41 10.26 4.93
CA LYS A 182 21.11 10.84 3.78
C LYS A 182 21.31 9.82 2.66
N GLU A 183 21.63 8.57 3.01
CA GLU A 183 21.89 7.52 2.02
C GLU A 183 20.63 7.17 1.21
N VAL A 184 19.45 7.20 1.83
CA VAL A 184 18.18 6.93 1.15
C VAL A 184 17.76 8.14 0.32
N SER A 185 17.77 9.34 0.91
CA SER A 185 17.40 10.59 0.22
C SER A 185 18.34 10.94 -0.94
N ASP A 186 19.61 10.51 -0.90
CA ASP A 186 20.55 10.64 -2.01
C ASP A 186 20.17 9.75 -3.22
N ASN A 187 19.40 8.67 -3.01
CA ASN A 187 19.06 7.69 -4.04
C ASN A 187 17.57 7.66 -4.45
N VAL A 188 16.69 8.23 -3.63
CA VAL A 188 15.23 8.29 -3.83
C VAL A 188 14.82 9.71 -4.21
N VAL A 189 13.99 9.86 -5.24
CA VAL A 189 13.47 11.18 -5.65
C VAL A 189 12.22 11.57 -4.86
N GLU A 190 11.38 10.61 -4.55
CA GLU A 190 10.09 10.83 -3.89
C GLU A 190 9.69 9.55 -3.14
N MET A 191 9.09 9.72 -1.96
CA MET A 191 8.35 8.66 -1.28
C MET A 191 6.85 8.94 -1.39
N LYS A 192 6.09 8.00 -1.94
CA LYS A 192 4.62 8.05 -1.97
C LYS A 192 4.04 7.15 -0.89
N THR A 193 3.19 7.70 -0.04
CA THR A 193 2.42 6.95 0.96
C THR A 193 1.22 6.29 0.29
N LEU A 194 1.25 4.97 0.11
CA LEU A 194 0.15 4.23 -0.51
C LEU A 194 -1.01 4.03 0.46
N THR A 195 -0.67 3.52 1.64
CA THR A 195 -1.53 3.39 2.83
C THR A 195 -0.65 3.65 4.06
N PRO A 196 -1.20 3.76 5.29
CA PRO A 196 -0.40 4.09 6.47
C PRO A 196 0.78 3.13 6.73
N LEU A 197 0.71 1.87 6.27
CA LEU A 197 1.79 0.90 6.39
C LEU A 197 2.41 0.48 5.04
N SER A 198 2.27 1.25 3.97
CA SER A 198 2.79 0.87 2.66
C SER A 198 3.29 2.07 1.86
N TYR A 199 4.52 1.99 1.38
CA TYR A 199 5.24 3.11 0.78
C TYR A 199 5.89 2.71 -0.55
N ALA A 200 5.92 3.65 -1.49
CA ALA A 200 6.63 3.52 -2.76
C ALA A 200 7.78 4.53 -2.81
N PHE A 201 9.02 4.03 -2.80
CA PHE A 201 10.22 4.85 -2.96
C PHE A 201 10.61 4.90 -4.44
N LEU A 202 10.41 6.06 -5.08
CA LEU A 202 10.75 6.28 -6.48
C LEU A 202 12.26 6.50 -6.59
N VAL A 203 12.92 5.65 -7.35
CA VAL A 203 14.38 5.62 -7.46
C VAL A 203 14.86 6.65 -8.48
N LYS A 204 15.93 7.39 -8.17
CA LYS A 204 16.54 8.36 -9.09
C LYS A 204 17.08 7.67 -10.35
N LEU A 205 17.09 8.40 -11.47
CA LEU A 205 17.66 7.91 -12.73
C LEU A 205 19.14 7.55 -12.56
N GLY A 206 19.54 6.39 -13.10
CA GLY A 206 20.91 5.88 -13.01
C GLY A 206 21.24 5.19 -11.68
N VAL A 207 20.34 5.23 -10.69
CA VAL A 207 20.47 4.45 -9.47
C VAL A 207 19.84 3.08 -9.66
N GLU A 208 20.57 2.03 -9.30
CA GLU A 208 20.04 0.67 -9.36
C GLU A 208 19.09 0.42 -8.17
N PRO A 209 17.79 0.10 -8.39
CA PRO A 209 16.82 -0.16 -7.33
C PRO A 209 17.22 -1.31 -6.41
N SER A 210 18.03 -2.26 -6.88
CA SER A 210 18.60 -3.31 -6.03
C SER A 210 19.50 -2.74 -4.93
N SER A 211 20.26 -1.68 -5.22
CA SER A 211 21.08 -0.97 -4.22
C SER A 211 20.20 -0.22 -3.23
N VAL A 212 19.14 0.45 -3.70
CA VAL A 212 18.19 1.13 -2.81
C VAL A 212 17.50 0.15 -1.89
N LYS A 213 17.03 -0.98 -2.42
CA LYS A 213 16.44 -2.06 -1.60
C LYS A 213 17.43 -2.57 -0.55
N ALA A 214 18.72 -2.72 -0.89
CA ALA A 214 19.73 -3.17 0.05
C ALA A 214 19.93 -2.16 1.19
N LEU A 215 20.06 -0.87 0.87
CA LEU A 215 20.17 0.23 1.84
C LEU A 215 18.96 0.26 2.79
N LEU A 216 17.74 0.24 2.23
CA LEU A 216 16.51 0.21 3.01
C LEU A 216 16.43 -1.05 3.89
N SER A 217 16.90 -2.20 3.40
CA SER A 217 16.93 -3.44 4.17
C SER A 217 17.93 -3.41 5.32
N GLU A 218 19.07 -2.73 5.15
CA GLU A 218 20.06 -2.53 6.20
C GLU A 218 19.52 -1.61 7.29
N PHE A 219 18.94 -0.47 6.90
CA PHE A 219 18.31 0.45 7.84
C PHE A 219 17.14 -0.21 8.57
N ALA A 220 16.28 -0.96 7.87
CA ALA A 220 15.19 -1.70 8.50
C ALA A 220 15.70 -2.61 9.63
N LYS A 221 16.83 -3.30 9.41
CA LYS A 221 17.45 -4.15 10.43
C LYS A 221 17.96 -3.34 11.63
N SER A 222 18.57 -2.17 11.42
CA SER A 222 19.10 -1.35 12.52
C SER A 222 18.01 -0.86 13.46
N ILE A 223 16.80 -0.61 12.95
CA ILE A 223 15.64 -0.17 13.76
C ILE A 223 14.72 -1.32 14.18
N GLY A 224 15.09 -2.57 13.84
CA GLY A 224 14.32 -3.78 14.15
C GLY A 224 13.06 -3.99 13.31
N ALA A 225 12.84 -3.18 12.27
CA ALA A 225 11.72 -3.31 11.35
C ALA A 225 11.91 -4.50 10.41
N ARG A 226 10.80 -5.11 9.98
CA ARG A 226 10.80 -6.25 9.03
C ARG A 226 9.77 -6.07 7.91
N PRO A 227 9.85 -4.98 7.13
CA PRO A 227 8.96 -4.77 6.01
C PRO A 227 9.22 -5.78 4.88
N LEU A 228 8.21 -6.06 4.08
CA LEU A 228 8.39 -6.78 2.82
C LEU A 228 8.79 -5.76 1.75
N MET A 229 9.96 -5.96 1.13
CA MET A 229 10.47 -5.08 0.08
C MET A 229 10.55 -5.78 -1.29
N LEU A 230 10.00 -5.13 -2.30
CA LEU A 230 10.05 -5.57 -3.69
C LEU A 230 10.44 -4.44 -4.63
N ILE A 231 10.99 -4.80 -5.79
CA ILE A 231 11.40 -3.87 -6.83
C ILE A 231 10.40 -3.98 -7.97
N LEU A 232 9.92 -2.83 -8.44
CA LEU A 232 9.20 -2.70 -9.70
C LEU A 232 10.12 -2.00 -10.71
N ARG A 233 10.40 -2.68 -11.82
CA ARG A 233 11.23 -2.14 -12.90
C ARG A 233 10.34 -1.50 -13.94
N TRP A 234 10.50 -0.20 -14.15
CA TRP A 234 9.66 0.56 -15.06
C TRP A 234 9.81 0.04 -16.49
N GLU A 235 11.05 -0.27 -16.93
CA GLU A 235 11.33 -0.73 -18.29
C GLU A 235 10.65 -2.07 -18.58
N GLU A 236 10.66 -2.98 -17.60
CA GLU A 236 9.98 -4.27 -17.70
C GLU A 236 8.47 -4.06 -17.85
N ALA A 237 7.87 -3.25 -16.97
CA ALA A 237 6.44 -2.92 -17.03
C ALA A 237 6.05 -2.18 -18.32
N ALA A 238 6.91 -1.27 -18.79
CA ALA A 238 6.70 -0.53 -20.02
C ALA A 238 6.78 -1.42 -21.25
N SER A 239 7.72 -2.37 -21.29
CA SER A 239 7.86 -3.31 -22.42
C SER A 239 6.58 -4.14 -22.64
N VAL A 240 5.95 -4.59 -21.54
CA VAL A 240 4.73 -5.39 -21.61
C VAL A 240 3.50 -4.53 -21.91
N PHE A 241 3.48 -3.28 -21.46
CA PHE A 241 2.44 -2.30 -21.77
C PHE A 241 2.51 -1.75 -23.21
N ALA A 242 3.72 -1.52 -23.73
CA ALA A 242 4.02 -0.98 -25.05
C ALA A 242 3.84 -1.99 -26.19
N SER A 243 3.54 -3.25 -25.86
CA SER A 243 3.15 -4.30 -26.81
C SER A 243 1.87 -3.99 -27.64
N LYS A 244 1.36 -2.76 -27.54
CA LYS A 244 0.30 -2.13 -28.34
C LYS A 244 0.66 -1.81 -29.80
N ARG A 245 1.92 -2.00 -30.21
CA ARG A 245 2.30 -1.89 -31.63
C ARG A 245 2.47 -3.27 -32.23
#